data_AF-A0A7X7BDM9-F1
#
_entry.id   AF-A0A7X7BDM9-F1
#
_cell.length_a   1.000
_cell.length_b   1.000
_cell.length_c   1.000
_cell.angle_alpha   90.00
_cell.angle_beta   90.00
_cell.angle_gamma   90.00
#
_symmetry.space_group_name_H-M   'P 1'
#
loop_
_entity.id
_entity.type
_entity.pdbx_description
1 polymer ?
#
loop_
_entity_poly.entity_id
_entity_poly.type
_entity_poly.pdbx_seq_one_letter_code
_entity_poly.pdbx_strand_id
1 'polypeptide(L)'
;MMAKITKGSSFKGVIKYIIDEKKKSQILDADGLRLKSISSVIGSFVTQAEMNGRVSKTVGHISLDFSAQDKDKISNRFMVNVAHDYMKQMDICNTQYILVRHFDKEHPHVHLVFNRVDYNGRIISDSNDRYRSEKICKDITHRHGLYFSTGKENVKLHRLKEPDKSKYEIYNTIKDSVPRCRNWQELTRELHKAGIETEFKTKGNTAIIEGVKFRKGDYVFNGSKVDRMFSYSKIDFQLKQNERLFKQQVQTQSEQYAVGTVSTTSGLGGLFDLKPEYPNKEDQEYLYQPKKKKKKRRYGRQM
;
A
#
# COMPACT_ATOMS: atom_id res chain seq x y z
N MET A 1 0.54 -9.70 -0.84
CA MET A 1 1.75 -9.93 0.00
C MET A 1 2.57 -8.66 0.11
N MET A 2 3.20 -8.41 1.25
CA MET A 2 4.17 -7.33 1.45
C MET A 2 5.47 -7.88 2.04
N ALA A 3 6.58 -7.18 1.82
CA ALA A 3 7.86 -7.53 2.39
C ALA A 3 8.45 -6.39 3.22
N LYS A 4 8.99 -6.72 4.39
CA LYS A 4 9.75 -5.79 5.23
C LYS A 4 11.21 -6.23 5.30
N ILE A 5 12.10 -5.43 4.74
CA ILE A 5 13.55 -5.69 4.70
C ILE A 5 14.26 -4.95 5.83
N THR A 6 15.04 -5.69 6.61
CA THR A 6 15.94 -5.19 7.65
C THR A 6 17.34 -5.77 7.41
N LYS A 7 18.38 -4.98 7.75
CA LYS A 7 19.78 -5.39 7.62
C LYS A 7 20.47 -5.16 8.95
N GLY A 8 21.35 -6.08 9.33
CA GLY A 8 22.03 -6.03 10.61
C GLY A 8 23.48 -6.52 10.53
N SER A 9 24.21 -6.34 11.63
CA SER A 9 25.59 -6.78 11.80
C SER A 9 25.73 -8.05 12.63
N SER A 10 24.68 -8.50 13.31
CA SER A 10 24.74 -9.64 14.24
C SER A 10 23.59 -10.62 14.05
N PHE A 11 23.94 -11.88 13.79
CA PHE A 11 22.97 -12.98 13.68
C PHE A 11 22.34 -13.36 15.03
N LYS A 12 23.04 -13.13 16.15
CA LYS A 12 22.56 -13.54 17.49
C LYS A 12 21.18 -12.96 17.80
N GLY A 13 20.98 -11.67 17.55
CA GLY A 13 19.72 -10.99 17.83
C GLY A 13 18.58 -11.50 16.95
N VAL A 14 18.80 -11.57 15.63
CA VAL A 14 17.75 -11.98 14.68
C VAL A 14 17.38 -13.46 14.83
N ILE A 15 18.36 -14.35 15.06
CA ILE A 15 18.07 -15.79 15.22
C ILE A 15 17.29 -16.05 16.51
N LYS A 16 17.69 -15.43 17.62
CA LYS A 16 16.91 -15.51 18.87
C LYS A 16 15.49 -14.96 18.69
N TYR A 17 15.34 -13.88 17.92
CA TYR A 17 14.02 -13.30 17.62
C TYR A 17 13.15 -14.24 16.77
N ILE A 18 13.70 -14.89 15.73
CA ILE A 18 12.88 -15.72 14.84
C ILE A 18 12.58 -17.10 15.44
N ILE A 19 13.42 -17.64 16.32
CA ILE A 19 13.20 -18.95 16.99
C ILE A 19 12.58 -18.75 18.39
N ASP A 20 11.95 -17.60 18.65
CA ASP A 20 11.32 -17.33 19.94
C ASP A 20 10.07 -18.23 20.14
N GLU A 21 10.05 -18.98 21.23
CA GLU A 21 8.93 -19.86 21.61
C GLU A 21 7.63 -19.10 21.83
N LYS A 22 7.71 -17.84 22.30
CA LYS A 22 6.52 -16.99 22.52
C LYS A 22 5.75 -16.74 21.23
N LYS A 23 6.40 -16.90 20.07
CA LYS A 23 5.80 -16.71 18.75
C LYS A 23 5.30 -18.01 18.11
N LYS A 24 5.41 -19.11 18.85
CA LYS A 24 5.09 -20.48 18.39
C LYS A 24 5.77 -20.78 17.05
N SER A 25 7.04 -20.40 16.94
CA SER A 25 7.77 -20.41 15.68
C SER A 25 7.95 -21.82 15.11
N GLN A 26 7.96 -21.93 13.78
CA GLN A 26 8.20 -23.18 13.06
C GLN A 26 9.21 -22.94 11.94
N ILE A 27 10.34 -23.66 11.96
CA ILE A 27 11.30 -23.67 10.85
C ILE A 27 10.64 -24.42 9.68
N LEU A 28 10.53 -23.76 8.53
CA LEU A 28 9.94 -24.33 7.32
C LEU A 28 11.00 -24.87 6.36
N ASP A 29 12.14 -24.18 6.27
CA ASP A 29 13.23 -24.53 5.36
C ASP A 29 14.55 -23.88 5.81
N ALA A 30 15.68 -24.45 5.40
CA ALA A 30 17.01 -23.92 5.67
C ALA A 30 18.06 -24.55 4.75
N ASP A 31 19.12 -23.79 4.45
CA ASP A 31 20.31 -24.29 3.73
C ASP A 31 21.61 -23.85 4.41
N GLY A 32 22.61 -24.75 4.42
CA GLY A 32 23.96 -24.48 4.92
C GLY A 32 24.10 -24.28 6.43
N LEU A 33 23.09 -24.63 7.23
CA LEU A 33 23.05 -24.38 8.68
C LEU A 33 23.04 -25.66 9.50
N ARG A 34 23.70 -25.63 10.66
CA ARG A 34 23.59 -26.68 11.69
C ARG A 34 22.42 -26.39 12.62
N LEU A 35 21.30 -27.10 12.44
CA LEU A 35 20.04 -26.86 13.16
C LEU A 35 19.95 -27.50 14.56
N LYS A 36 21.06 -27.97 15.14
CA LYS A 36 21.07 -28.67 16.45
C LYS A 36 20.71 -27.76 17.63
N SER A 37 21.07 -26.48 17.56
CA SER A 37 20.79 -25.49 18.61
C SER A 37 20.88 -24.07 18.05
N ILE A 38 20.29 -23.10 18.75
CA ILE A 38 20.39 -21.68 18.40
C ILE A 38 21.85 -21.24 18.25
N SER A 39 22.73 -21.66 19.17
CA SER A 39 24.17 -21.35 19.11
C SER A 39 24.83 -21.96 17.87
N SER A 40 24.43 -23.17 17.47
CA SER A 40 24.97 -23.84 16.27
C SER A 40 24.55 -23.12 14.99
N VAL A 41 23.30 -22.67 14.91
CA VAL A 41 22.78 -21.86 13.79
C VAL A 41 23.51 -20.53 13.70
N ILE A 42 23.66 -19.82 14.82
CA ILE A 42 24.40 -18.56 14.87
C ILE A 42 25.85 -18.79 14.42
N GLY A 43 26.50 -19.84 14.92
CA GLY A 43 27.86 -20.19 14.55
C GLY A 43 28.00 -20.43 13.05
N SER A 44 27.09 -21.19 12.42
CA SER A 44 27.10 -21.42 10.97
C SER A 44 27.06 -20.11 10.17
N PHE A 45 26.17 -19.19 10.54
CA PHE A 45 26.07 -17.88 9.88
C PHE A 45 27.31 -17.00 10.08
N VAL A 46 27.84 -16.95 11.30
CA VAL A 46 29.02 -16.16 11.63
C VAL A 46 30.24 -16.65 10.84
N THR A 47 30.46 -17.96 10.78
CA THR A 47 31.59 -18.55 10.02
C THR A 47 31.56 -18.14 8.54
N GLN A 48 30.41 -18.17 7.87
CA GLN A 48 30.35 -17.72 6.48
C GLN A 48 30.52 -16.19 6.35
N ALA A 49 29.98 -15.41 7.30
CA ALA A 49 30.13 -13.95 7.30
C ALA A 49 31.59 -13.49 7.41
N GLU A 50 32.42 -14.23 8.16
CA GLU A 50 33.85 -13.97 8.36
C GLU A 50 34.68 -14.12 7.07
N MET A 51 34.15 -14.80 6.04
CA MET A 51 34.80 -14.89 4.72
C MET A 51 34.98 -13.52 4.05
N ASN A 52 34.25 -12.49 4.52
CA ASN A 52 34.44 -11.11 4.04
C ASN A 52 34.28 -10.08 5.16
N GLY A 53 35.39 -9.84 5.89
CA GLY A 53 35.45 -8.86 6.97
C GLY A 53 35.20 -7.39 6.57
N ARG A 54 35.10 -7.06 5.28
CA ARG A 54 34.76 -5.70 4.82
C ARG A 54 33.25 -5.40 4.92
N VAL A 55 32.41 -6.42 5.04
CA VAL A 55 30.95 -6.26 5.08
C VAL A 55 30.49 -6.02 6.50
N SER A 56 30.09 -4.79 6.83
CA SER A 56 29.63 -4.44 8.18
C SER A 56 28.20 -4.88 8.50
N LYS A 57 27.37 -5.09 7.46
CA LYS A 57 25.98 -5.55 7.58
C LYS A 57 25.79 -6.87 6.84
N THR A 58 26.21 -7.95 7.47
CA THR A 58 26.20 -9.31 6.92
C THR A 58 24.84 -9.98 7.00
N VAL A 59 23.94 -9.50 7.87
CA VAL A 59 22.60 -10.08 8.04
C VAL A 59 21.62 -9.46 7.05
N GLY A 60 20.96 -10.31 6.26
CA GLY A 60 19.71 -9.97 5.57
C GLY A 60 18.52 -10.58 6.29
N HIS A 61 17.51 -9.77 6.61
CA HIS A 61 16.27 -10.23 7.25
C HIS A 61 15.06 -9.67 6.51
N ILE A 62 14.19 -10.55 6.05
CA ILE A 62 12.99 -10.21 5.29
C ILE A 62 11.79 -10.88 5.95
N SER A 63 10.81 -10.08 6.38
CA SER A 63 9.47 -10.59 6.69
C SER A 63 8.67 -10.61 5.39
N LEU A 64 8.07 -11.74 5.03
CA LEU A 64 7.04 -11.83 3.99
C LEU A 64 5.69 -11.97 4.69
N ASP A 65 4.86 -10.95 4.56
CA ASP A 65 3.57 -10.82 5.24
C ASP A 65 2.43 -11.00 4.22
N PHE A 66 1.53 -11.95 4.49
CA PHE A 66 0.36 -12.25 3.65
C PHE A 66 -0.89 -11.55 4.19
N SER A 67 -1.92 -11.38 3.35
CA SER A 67 -3.20 -10.83 3.83
C SER A 67 -3.87 -11.84 4.76
N ALA A 68 -4.54 -11.35 5.81
CA ALA A 68 -5.43 -12.18 6.62
C ALA A 68 -6.58 -12.79 5.78
N GLN A 69 -6.98 -12.13 4.68
CA GLN A 69 -8.00 -12.62 3.76
C GLN A 69 -7.55 -13.82 2.93
N ASP A 70 -6.24 -14.04 2.80
CA ASP A 70 -5.71 -15.20 2.08
C ASP A 70 -5.38 -16.36 3.02
N LYS A 71 -5.67 -16.26 4.33
CA LYS A 71 -5.18 -17.19 5.36
C LYS A 71 -5.37 -18.67 4.99
N ASP A 72 -6.51 -19.02 4.41
CA ASP A 72 -6.83 -20.41 4.04
C ASP A 72 -6.01 -20.92 2.83
N LYS A 73 -5.49 -20.01 2.00
CA LYS A 73 -4.58 -20.32 0.88
C LYS A 73 -3.12 -20.49 1.34
N ILE A 74 -2.74 -19.96 2.51
CA ILE A 74 -1.34 -19.87 2.94
C ILE A 74 -0.92 -21.09 3.78
N SER A 75 -0.64 -22.19 3.10
CA SER A 75 -0.01 -23.39 3.68
C SER A 75 1.51 -23.22 3.87
N ASN A 76 2.15 -24.08 4.69
CA ASN A 76 3.60 -24.09 4.85
C ASN A 76 4.32 -24.33 3.51
N ARG A 77 3.84 -25.29 2.71
CA ARG A 77 4.37 -25.57 1.37
C ARG A 77 4.27 -24.35 0.46
N PHE A 78 3.14 -23.64 0.50
CA PHE A 78 2.98 -22.41 -0.26
C PHE A 78 3.98 -21.33 0.16
N MET A 79 4.16 -21.12 1.47
CA MET A 79 5.13 -20.16 2.00
C MET A 79 6.57 -20.47 1.57
N VAL A 80 6.98 -21.74 1.59
CA VAL A 80 8.30 -22.18 1.11
C VAL A 80 8.46 -21.86 -0.36
N ASN A 81 7.49 -22.23 -1.21
CA ASN A 81 7.54 -21.95 -2.65
C ASN A 81 7.63 -20.44 -2.94
N VAL A 82 6.83 -19.63 -2.26
CA VAL A 82 6.85 -18.17 -2.42
C VAL A 82 8.18 -17.58 -1.93
N ALA A 83 8.74 -18.07 -0.83
CA ALA A 83 10.03 -17.61 -0.33
C ALA A 83 11.16 -17.92 -1.31
N HIS A 84 11.18 -19.12 -1.92
CA HIS A 84 12.15 -19.50 -2.94
C HIS A 84 12.04 -18.65 -4.21
N ASP A 85 10.82 -18.44 -4.72
CA ASP A 85 10.59 -17.57 -5.88
C ASP A 85 11.03 -16.14 -5.59
N TYR A 86 10.69 -15.62 -4.40
CA TYR A 86 11.12 -14.31 -3.95
C TYR A 86 12.66 -14.20 -3.84
N MET A 87 13.32 -15.19 -3.24
CA MET A 87 14.79 -15.24 -3.13
C MET A 87 15.46 -15.20 -4.50
N LYS A 88 14.99 -16.04 -5.43
CA LYS A 88 15.50 -16.09 -6.80
C LYS A 88 15.39 -14.74 -7.50
N GLN A 89 14.23 -14.07 -7.43
CA GLN A 89 14.03 -12.77 -8.07
C GLN A 89 14.79 -11.62 -7.38
N MET A 90 15.13 -11.78 -6.10
CA MET A 90 15.95 -10.85 -5.33
C MET A 90 17.47 -11.08 -5.48
N ASP A 91 17.88 -12.09 -6.27
CA ASP A 91 19.27 -12.57 -6.37
C ASP A 91 19.86 -12.97 -5.01
N ILE A 92 19.02 -13.51 -4.12
CA ILE A 92 19.44 -14.13 -2.86
C ILE A 92 19.68 -15.60 -3.16
N CYS A 93 20.87 -15.92 -3.66
CA CYS A 93 21.29 -17.26 -4.02
C CYS A 93 22.71 -17.52 -3.53
N ASN A 94 23.13 -18.79 -3.58
CA ASN A 94 24.49 -19.21 -3.21
C ASN A 94 24.89 -18.74 -1.79
N THR A 95 23.97 -18.83 -0.82
CA THR A 95 24.21 -18.37 0.54
C THR A 95 23.37 -19.14 1.55
N GLN A 96 23.83 -19.22 2.80
CA GLN A 96 23.05 -19.74 3.91
C GLN A 96 21.75 -18.95 4.11
N TYR A 97 20.68 -19.66 4.43
CA TYR A 97 19.43 -19.06 4.87
C TYR A 97 18.64 -19.95 5.82
N ILE A 98 17.71 -19.34 6.53
CA ILE A 98 16.68 -20.02 7.32
C ILE A 98 15.34 -19.31 7.11
N LEU A 99 14.28 -20.10 6.92
CA LEU A 99 12.92 -19.65 6.74
C LEU A 99 12.07 -20.11 7.93
N VAL A 100 11.50 -19.16 8.68
CA VAL A 100 10.76 -19.44 9.90
C VAL A 100 9.38 -18.79 9.87
N ARG A 101 8.33 -19.57 10.07
CA ARG A 101 6.96 -19.09 10.24
C ARG A 101 6.70 -18.68 11.68
N HIS A 102 6.02 -17.55 11.88
CA HIS A 102 5.49 -17.14 13.20
C HIS A 102 3.97 -17.23 13.20
N PHE A 103 3.39 -17.45 14.39
CA PHE A 103 1.93 -17.55 14.61
C PHE A 103 1.43 -16.54 15.66
N ASP A 104 2.23 -15.53 15.99
CA ASP A 104 1.95 -14.47 16.98
C ASP A 104 1.01 -13.37 16.45
N LYS A 105 0.71 -13.35 15.14
CA LYS A 105 -0.16 -12.36 14.51
C LYS A 105 -1.32 -13.01 13.78
N GLU A 106 -2.37 -12.22 13.61
CA GLU A 106 -3.58 -12.60 12.86
C GLU A 106 -3.28 -12.97 11.39
N HIS A 107 -2.37 -12.24 10.75
CA HIS A 107 -1.99 -12.49 9.37
C HIS A 107 -0.83 -13.49 9.27
N PRO A 108 -0.88 -14.44 8.31
CA PRO A 108 0.23 -15.36 8.07
C PRO A 108 1.48 -14.59 7.65
N HIS A 109 2.63 -14.97 8.20
CA HIS A 109 3.91 -14.39 7.80
C HIS A 109 5.09 -15.34 8.06
N VAL A 110 6.16 -15.14 7.30
CA VAL A 110 7.42 -15.87 7.44
C VAL A 110 8.60 -14.90 7.49
N HIS A 111 9.62 -15.27 8.24
CA HIS A 111 10.89 -14.60 8.32
C HIS A 111 11.95 -15.39 7.56
N LEU A 112 12.48 -14.78 6.51
CA LEU A 112 13.66 -15.22 5.79
C LEU A 112 14.87 -14.48 6.37
N VAL A 113 15.81 -15.22 6.93
CA VAL A 113 17.14 -14.70 7.32
C VAL A 113 18.19 -15.36 6.46
N PHE A 114 19.08 -14.56 5.87
CA PHE A 114 20.13 -15.05 4.99
C PHE A 114 21.44 -14.31 5.23
N ASN A 115 22.55 -14.91 4.81
CA ASN A 115 23.85 -14.27 4.83
C ASN A 115 24.04 -13.41 3.58
N ARG A 116 24.40 -12.14 3.76
CA ARG A 116 24.75 -11.24 2.66
C ARG A 116 26.17 -11.49 2.14
N VAL A 117 26.98 -12.29 2.82
CA VAL A 117 28.21 -12.84 2.27
C VAL A 117 27.85 -14.21 1.70
N ASP A 118 28.05 -14.41 0.40
CA ASP A 118 27.75 -15.66 -0.32
C ASP A 118 28.82 -16.73 -0.05
N TYR A 119 28.65 -17.95 -0.57
CA TYR A 119 29.61 -19.05 -0.36
C TYR A 119 30.99 -18.81 -1.02
N ASN A 120 31.12 -17.77 -1.84
CA ASN A 120 32.39 -17.33 -2.44
C ASN A 120 33.00 -16.12 -1.71
N GLY A 121 32.44 -15.69 -0.58
CA GLY A 121 32.87 -14.49 0.14
C GLY A 121 32.45 -13.17 -0.54
N ARG A 122 31.60 -13.20 -1.56
CA ARG A 122 31.10 -12.01 -2.27
C ARG A 122 29.86 -11.44 -1.57
N ILE A 123 29.67 -10.12 -1.67
CA ILE A 123 28.51 -9.46 -1.07
C ILE A 123 27.28 -9.54 -1.99
N ILE A 124 26.15 -9.97 -1.43
CA ILE A 124 24.83 -9.84 -2.02
C ILE A 124 24.40 -8.37 -1.91
N SER A 125 24.28 -7.74 -3.07
CA SER A 125 23.95 -6.31 -3.21
C SER A 125 22.58 -6.01 -2.61
N ASP A 126 22.50 -4.91 -1.88
CA ASP A 126 21.25 -4.38 -1.34
C ASP A 126 20.77 -3.12 -2.09
N SER A 127 21.32 -2.88 -3.28
CA SER A 127 20.94 -1.77 -4.13
C SER A 127 19.49 -1.88 -4.57
N ASN A 128 18.70 -0.84 -4.30
CA ASN A 128 17.28 -0.74 -4.66
C ASN A 128 16.40 -1.91 -4.18
N ASP A 129 16.84 -2.64 -3.14
CA ASP A 129 16.19 -3.84 -2.64
C ASP A 129 14.72 -3.61 -2.28
N ARG A 130 14.37 -2.47 -1.66
CA ARG A 130 12.99 -2.09 -1.34
C ARG A 130 12.12 -1.96 -2.59
N TYR A 131 12.62 -1.31 -3.63
CA TYR A 131 11.88 -1.11 -4.88
C TYR A 131 11.71 -2.42 -5.65
N ARG A 132 12.78 -3.22 -5.73
CA ARG A 132 12.76 -4.56 -6.33
C ARG A 132 11.76 -5.46 -5.60
N SER A 133 11.86 -5.51 -4.28
CA SER A 133 11.00 -6.28 -3.40
C SER A 133 9.53 -5.87 -3.53
N GLU A 134 9.20 -4.59 -3.56
CA GLU A 134 7.82 -4.13 -3.79
C GLU A 134 7.27 -4.65 -5.13
N LYS A 135 8.08 -4.57 -6.20
CA LYS A 135 7.68 -5.06 -7.53
C LYS A 135 7.46 -6.57 -7.53
N ILE A 136 8.39 -7.33 -6.94
CA ILE A 136 8.31 -8.80 -6.84
C ILE A 136 7.12 -9.23 -6.00
N CYS A 137 6.86 -8.57 -4.87
CA CYS A 137 5.69 -8.86 -4.03
C CYS A 137 4.38 -8.66 -4.80
N LYS A 138 4.27 -7.60 -5.60
CA LYS A 138 3.10 -7.35 -6.45
C LYS A 138 2.92 -8.42 -7.52
N ASP A 139 4.02 -8.81 -8.17
CA ASP A 139 4.03 -9.86 -9.19
C ASP A 139 3.59 -11.22 -8.61
N ILE A 140 4.19 -11.65 -7.49
CA ILE A 140 3.81 -12.88 -6.78
C ILE A 140 2.34 -12.82 -6.34
N THR A 141 1.90 -11.67 -5.78
CA THR A 141 0.50 -11.48 -5.37
C THR A 141 -0.45 -11.67 -6.55
N HIS A 142 -0.10 -11.12 -7.71
CA HIS A 142 -0.89 -11.24 -8.94
C HIS A 142 -0.95 -12.69 -9.43
N ARG A 143 0.22 -13.33 -9.62
CA ARG A 143 0.31 -14.70 -10.16
C ARG A 143 -0.42 -15.75 -9.33
N HIS A 144 -0.46 -15.57 -8.02
CA HIS A 144 -1.11 -16.51 -7.12
C HIS A 144 -2.55 -16.12 -6.75
N GLY A 145 -3.13 -15.10 -7.38
CA GLY A 145 -4.50 -14.65 -7.09
C GLY A 145 -4.71 -14.30 -5.61
N LEU A 146 -3.69 -13.71 -4.99
CA LEU A 146 -3.72 -13.27 -3.60
C LEU A 146 -4.39 -11.90 -3.50
N TYR A 147 -4.91 -11.59 -2.32
CA TYR A 147 -5.59 -10.33 -2.06
C TYR A 147 -4.66 -9.11 -2.26
N PHE A 148 -5.11 -8.19 -3.11
CA PHE A 148 -4.53 -6.87 -3.24
C PHE A 148 -5.19 -5.93 -2.24
N SER A 149 -4.41 -5.50 -1.25
CA SER A 149 -4.85 -4.40 -0.39
C SER A 149 -4.95 -3.13 -1.23
N THR A 150 -6.17 -2.62 -1.39
CA THR A 150 -6.45 -1.28 -1.97
C THR A 150 -6.02 -0.15 -1.03
N GLY A 151 -5.31 -0.46 0.05
CA GLY A 151 -4.54 0.45 0.89
C GLY A 151 -5.36 1.22 1.91
N LYS A 152 -6.70 1.25 1.80
CA LYS A 152 -7.53 2.16 2.62
C LYS A 152 -8.85 1.59 3.15
N GLU A 153 -9.22 0.38 2.75
CA GLU A 153 -10.50 -0.24 3.13
C GLU A 153 -10.51 -0.91 4.51
N ASN A 154 -9.34 -1.31 5.03
CA ASN A 154 -9.23 -2.07 6.29
C ASN A 154 -8.17 -1.47 7.23
N VAL A 155 -8.21 -0.15 7.46
CA VAL A 155 -7.23 0.51 8.32
C VAL A 155 -7.65 0.38 9.79
N LYS A 156 -6.81 -0.26 10.60
CA LYS A 156 -6.99 -0.34 12.05
C LYS A 156 -6.68 1.03 12.68
N LEU A 157 -7.68 1.92 12.71
CA LEU A 157 -7.60 3.31 13.19
C LEU A 157 -6.83 3.45 14.53
N HIS A 158 -7.12 2.58 15.50
CA HIS A 158 -6.47 2.58 16.81
C HIS A 158 -4.95 2.33 16.79
N ARG A 159 -4.40 1.79 15.69
CA ARG A 159 -2.95 1.54 15.54
C ARG A 159 -2.23 2.66 14.80
N LEU A 160 -2.97 3.58 14.18
CA LEU A 160 -2.36 4.72 13.51
C LEU A 160 -1.79 5.66 14.56
N LYS A 161 -0.55 6.10 14.33
CA LYS A 161 0.09 7.17 15.08
C LYS A 161 0.11 8.42 14.22
N GLU A 162 0.25 9.57 14.85
CA GLU A 162 0.49 10.80 14.08
C GLU A 162 1.84 10.70 13.34
N PRO A 163 1.95 11.25 12.12
CA PRO A 163 0.96 12.05 11.40
C PRO A 163 -0.06 11.23 10.56
N ASP A 164 0.06 9.90 10.54
CA ASP A 164 -0.76 9.03 9.67
C ASP A 164 -2.22 8.96 10.10
N LYS A 165 -2.51 9.10 11.40
CA LYS A 165 -3.88 9.18 11.92
C LYS A 165 -4.60 10.41 11.35
N SER A 166 -4.06 11.62 11.54
CA SER A 166 -4.63 12.84 10.96
C SER A 166 -4.78 12.76 9.45
N LYS A 167 -3.79 12.20 8.76
CA LYS A 167 -3.83 12.00 7.30
C LYS A 167 -4.99 11.10 6.88
N TYR A 168 -5.28 10.04 7.63
CA TYR A 168 -6.35 9.10 7.32
C TYR A 168 -7.73 9.71 7.62
N GLU A 169 -7.86 10.49 8.69
CA GLU A 169 -9.10 11.24 8.97
C GLU A 169 -9.40 12.26 7.87
N ILE A 170 -8.38 12.99 7.38
CA ILE A 170 -8.50 13.84 6.20
C ILE A 170 -8.94 13.02 4.99
N TYR A 171 -8.34 11.83 4.78
CA TYR A 171 -8.71 10.98 3.66
C TYR A 171 -10.20 10.58 3.69
N ASN A 172 -10.70 10.05 4.81
CA ASN A 172 -12.08 9.61 4.93
C ASN A 172 -13.05 10.78 4.78
N THR A 173 -12.77 11.91 5.43
CA THR A 173 -13.66 13.08 5.35
C THR A 173 -13.77 13.60 3.91
N ILE A 174 -12.65 13.69 3.17
CA ILE A 174 -12.71 14.10 1.75
C ILE A 174 -13.43 13.05 0.91
N LYS A 175 -13.16 11.76 1.14
CA LYS A 175 -13.82 10.65 0.42
C LYS A 175 -15.34 10.73 0.55
N ASP A 176 -15.84 11.03 1.75
CA ASP A 176 -17.27 11.05 2.04
C ASP A 176 -17.93 12.39 1.64
N SER A 177 -17.20 13.50 1.70
CA SER A 177 -17.75 14.83 1.41
C SER A 177 -17.75 15.18 -0.07
N VAL A 178 -16.71 14.80 -0.83
CA VAL A 178 -16.60 15.17 -2.26
C VAL A 178 -17.82 14.75 -3.10
N PRO A 179 -18.39 13.54 -2.96
CA PRO A 179 -19.59 13.15 -3.71
C PRO A 179 -20.85 13.98 -3.40
N ARG A 180 -20.90 14.64 -2.24
CA ARG A 180 -22.07 15.38 -1.75
C ARG A 180 -21.98 16.89 -1.98
N CYS A 181 -20.80 17.41 -2.30
CA CYS A 181 -20.56 18.83 -2.53
C CYS A 181 -20.58 19.17 -4.02
N ARG A 182 -20.96 20.40 -4.36
CA ARG A 182 -21.07 20.88 -5.74
C ARG A 182 -19.99 21.91 -6.11
N ASN A 183 -19.35 22.50 -5.11
CA ASN A 183 -18.29 23.50 -5.28
C ASN A 183 -17.32 23.48 -4.09
N TRP A 184 -16.21 24.19 -4.24
CA TRP A 184 -15.16 24.26 -3.21
C TRP A 184 -15.60 24.99 -1.93
N GLN A 185 -16.58 25.89 -2.00
CA GLN A 185 -17.09 26.60 -0.83
C GLN A 185 -17.87 25.65 0.08
N GLU A 186 -18.76 24.84 -0.51
CA GLU A 186 -19.47 23.77 0.18
C GLU A 186 -18.50 22.74 0.76
N LEU A 187 -17.54 22.27 -0.04
CA LEU A 187 -16.56 21.28 0.42
C LEU A 187 -15.71 21.82 1.58
N THR A 188 -15.17 23.03 1.45
CA THR A 188 -14.37 23.65 2.52
C THR A 188 -15.17 23.80 3.80
N ARG A 189 -16.47 24.16 3.71
CA ARG A 189 -17.35 24.25 4.87
C ARG A 189 -17.58 22.88 5.54
N GLU A 190 -17.84 21.84 4.76
CA GLU A 190 -18.00 20.47 5.31
C GLU A 190 -16.71 19.95 5.94
N LEU A 191 -15.55 20.21 5.32
CA LEU A 191 -14.25 19.86 5.89
C LEU A 191 -13.95 20.64 7.18
N HIS A 192 -14.30 21.93 7.22
CA HIS A 192 -14.11 22.76 8.40
C HIS A 192 -14.93 22.26 9.60
N LYS A 193 -16.17 21.77 9.38
CA LYS A 193 -16.98 21.13 10.44
C LYS A 193 -16.30 19.90 11.05
N ALA A 194 -15.46 19.21 10.28
CA ALA A 194 -14.67 18.06 10.74
C ALA A 194 -13.29 18.46 11.30
N GLY A 195 -13.03 19.76 11.50
CA GLY A 195 -11.76 20.30 11.98
C GLY A 195 -10.64 20.25 10.94
N ILE A 196 -10.97 20.28 9.65
CA ILE A 196 -10.00 20.24 8.55
C ILE A 196 -10.02 21.57 7.80
N GLU A 197 -8.92 22.31 7.87
CA GLU A 197 -8.73 23.54 7.10
C GLU A 197 -8.21 23.22 5.70
N THR A 198 -8.63 24.03 4.72
CA THR A 198 -8.25 23.87 3.31
C THR A 198 -7.50 25.11 2.83
N GLU A 199 -6.29 24.92 2.31
CA GLU A 199 -5.45 25.99 1.77
C GLU A 199 -5.15 25.71 0.29
N PHE A 200 -5.34 26.70 -0.59
CA PHE A 200 -5.01 26.57 -2.01
C PHE A 200 -3.58 27.02 -2.29
N LYS A 201 -2.86 26.24 -3.11
CA LYS A 201 -1.53 26.59 -3.58
C LYS A 201 -1.63 27.19 -4.98
N THR A 202 -1.14 28.41 -5.16
CA THR A 202 -1.06 29.08 -6.45
C THR A 202 0.30 28.86 -7.14
N LYS A 203 0.31 29.00 -8.47
CA LYS A 203 1.53 28.99 -9.26
C LYS A 203 2.24 30.34 -9.14
N GLY A 204 3.16 30.47 -8.18
CA GLY A 204 3.83 31.75 -7.89
C GLY A 204 2.82 32.83 -7.50
N ASN A 205 2.98 34.03 -8.05
CA ASN A 205 2.07 35.17 -7.81
C ASN A 205 0.85 35.20 -8.75
N THR A 206 0.51 34.10 -9.41
CA THR A 206 -0.67 34.05 -10.29
C THR A 206 -1.92 33.61 -9.54
N ALA A 207 -3.11 33.95 -10.06
CA ALA A 207 -4.39 33.45 -9.56
C ALA A 207 -4.65 31.96 -9.90
N ILE A 208 -3.72 31.30 -10.61
CA ILE A 208 -3.90 29.92 -11.05
C ILE A 208 -3.57 28.97 -9.90
N ILE A 209 -4.59 28.22 -9.46
CA ILE A 209 -4.44 27.19 -8.42
C ILE A 209 -3.78 25.95 -9.02
N GLU A 210 -2.62 25.58 -8.46
CA GLU A 210 -1.82 24.40 -8.83
C GLU A 210 -2.07 23.22 -7.87
N GLY A 211 -2.56 23.49 -6.66
CA GLY A 211 -2.76 22.45 -5.67
C GLY A 211 -3.63 22.86 -4.50
N VAL A 212 -3.89 21.90 -3.63
CA VAL A 212 -4.65 22.06 -2.39
C VAL A 212 -3.91 21.37 -1.27
N LYS A 213 -3.93 21.97 -0.08
CA LYS A 213 -3.44 21.40 1.17
C LYS A 213 -4.60 21.30 2.16
N PHE A 214 -4.52 20.27 2.99
CA PHE A 214 -5.46 20.04 4.07
C PHE A 214 -4.68 20.01 5.38
N ARG A 215 -5.18 20.72 6.38
CA ARG A 215 -4.60 20.79 7.72
C ARG A 215 -5.58 20.24 8.74
N LYS A 216 -5.08 19.42 9.65
CA LYS A 216 -5.82 18.97 10.84
C LYS A 216 -4.88 19.06 12.05
N GLY A 217 -5.20 19.96 12.99
CA GLY A 217 -4.27 20.34 14.04
C GLY A 217 -2.94 20.84 13.45
N ASP A 218 -1.83 20.30 13.94
CA ASP A 218 -0.48 20.67 13.50
C ASP A 218 -0.04 20.01 12.18
N TYR A 219 -0.84 19.09 11.63
CA TYR A 219 -0.44 18.26 10.49
C TYR A 219 -1.03 18.79 9.18
N VAL A 220 -0.15 19.08 8.22
CA VAL A 220 -0.50 19.60 6.89
C VAL A 220 -0.09 18.63 5.80
N PHE A 221 -1.01 18.31 4.88
CA PHE A 221 -0.76 17.43 3.75
C PHE A 221 -1.20 18.06 2.45
N ASN A 222 -0.37 17.95 1.40
CA ASN A 222 -0.83 18.19 0.04
C ASN A 222 -1.92 17.15 -0.30
N GLY A 223 -3.00 17.56 -0.96
CA GLY A 223 -4.10 16.66 -1.30
C GLY A 223 -3.64 15.41 -2.06
N SER A 224 -2.76 15.57 -3.04
CA SER A 224 -2.16 14.46 -3.80
C SER A 224 -1.29 13.49 -2.98
N LYS A 225 -0.85 13.92 -1.79
CA LYS A 225 -0.11 13.09 -0.82
C LYS A 225 -1.04 12.38 0.16
N VAL A 226 -2.26 12.90 0.39
CA VAL A 226 -3.34 12.18 1.09
C VAL A 226 -3.84 11.05 0.20
N ASP A 227 -4.25 11.39 -1.02
CA ASP A 227 -4.56 10.44 -2.10
C ASP A 227 -4.34 11.10 -3.46
N ARG A 228 -3.93 10.33 -4.47
CA ARG A 228 -3.83 10.84 -5.84
C ARG A 228 -5.16 11.35 -6.40
N MET A 229 -6.30 10.87 -5.91
CA MET A 229 -7.63 11.35 -6.30
C MET A 229 -7.98 12.71 -5.66
N PHE A 230 -7.26 13.10 -4.60
CA PHE A 230 -7.48 14.36 -3.88
C PHE A 230 -6.54 15.49 -4.32
N SER A 231 -6.00 15.43 -5.55
CA SER A 231 -5.40 16.61 -6.17
C SER A 231 -6.48 17.65 -6.48
N TYR A 232 -6.12 18.94 -6.42
CA TYR A 232 -7.04 20.05 -6.72
C TYR A 232 -7.84 19.80 -8.01
N SER A 233 -7.14 19.52 -9.11
CA SER A 233 -7.76 19.31 -10.42
C SER A 233 -8.80 18.17 -10.47
N LYS A 234 -8.64 17.13 -9.65
CA LYS A 234 -9.55 15.98 -9.65
C LYS A 234 -10.77 16.22 -8.77
N ILE A 235 -10.56 16.84 -7.61
CA ILE A 235 -11.67 17.28 -6.75
C ILE A 235 -12.50 18.31 -7.52
N ASP A 236 -11.85 19.32 -8.09
CA ASP A 236 -12.51 20.38 -8.88
C ASP A 236 -13.33 19.80 -10.04
N PHE A 237 -12.76 18.82 -10.76
CA PHE A 237 -13.48 18.10 -11.81
C PHE A 237 -14.72 17.39 -11.26
N GLN A 238 -14.59 16.63 -10.17
CA GLN A 238 -15.72 15.91 -9.57
C GLN A 238 -16.83 16.85 -9.07
N LEU A 239 -16.48 17.95 -8.40
CA LEU A 239 -17.44 18.93 -7.93
C LEU A 239 -18.25 19.53 -9.09
N LYS A 240 -17.59 19.87 -10.20
CA LYS A 240 -18.26 20.34 -11.42
C LYS A 240 -19.19 19.28 -12.03
N GLN A 241 -18.85 17.99 -11.97
CA GLN A 241 -19.76 16.93 -12.40
C GLN A 241 -21.00 16.85 -11.49
N ASN A 242 -20.80 16.92 -10.17
CA ASN A 242 -21.91 16.91 -9.21
C ASN A 242 -22.87 18.09 -9.43
N GLU A 243 -22.33 19.28 -9.69
CA GLU A 243 -23.14 20.47 -10.01
C GLU A 243 -23.97 20.27 -11.30
N ARG A 244 -23.38 19.70 -12.34
CA ARG A 244 -24.08 19.42 -13.61
C ARG A 244 -25.22 18.42 -13.42
N LEU A 245 -24.96 17.31 -12.73
CA LEU A 245 -25.97 16.30 -12.44
C LEU A 245 -27.12 16.87 -11.61
N PHE A 246 -26.81 17.72 -10.63
CA PHE A 246 -27.82 18.40 -9.84
C PHE A 246 -28.70 19.32 -10.71
N LYS A 247 -28.11 20.12 -11.60
CA LYS A 247 -28.88 21.00 -12.51
C LYS A 247 -29.79 20.20 -13.44
N GLN A 248 -29.32 19.07 -13.97
CA GLN A 248 -30.13 18.19 -14.81
C GLN A 248 -31.34 17.62 -14.04
N GLN A 249 -31.13 17.12 -12.82
CA GLN A 249 -32.22 16.59 -11.99
C GLN A 249 -33.28 17.64 -11.66
N VAL A 250 -32.87 18.87 -11.32
CA VAL A 250 -33.81 19.97 -11.02
C VAL A 250 -34.61 20.35 -12.27
N GLN A 251 -33.97 20.37 -13.45
CA GLN A 251 -34.64 20.70 -14.70
C GLN A 251 -35.67 19.63 -15.09
N THR A 252 -35.32 18.35 -15.01
CA THR A 252 -36.24 17.23 -15.32
C THR A 252 -37.43 17.18 -14.37
N GLN A 253 -37.25 17.49 -13.08
CA GLN A 253 -38.37 17.62 -12.14
C GLN A 253 -39.27 18.81 -12.48
N SER A 254 -38.70 19.98 -12.81
CA SER A 254 -39.51 21.14 -13.19
C SER A 254 -40.34 20.92 -14.47
N GLU A 255 -39.82 20.14 -15.43
CA GLU A 255 -40.56 19.75 -16.64
C GLU A 255 -41.68 18.73 -16.34
N GLN A 256 -41.49 17.82 -15.37
CA GLN A 256 -42.56 16.92 -14.91
C GLN A 256 -43.68 17.65 -14.15
N TYR A 257 -43.37 18.69 -13.37
CA TYR A 257 -44.40 19.53 -12.73
C TYR A 257 -45.09 20.48 -13.71
N ALA A 258 -44.44 20.88 -14.81
CA ALA A 258 -45.03 21.71 -15.86
C ALA A 258 -46.00 20.94 -16.79
N VAL A 259 -45.86 19.62 -16.90
CA VAL A 259 -46.78 18.74 -17.65
C VAL A 259 -47.95 18.23 -16.78
N GLY A 260 -47.98 18.57 -15.48
CA GLY A 260 -48.95 18.10 -14.49
C GLY A 260 -50.28 18.87 -14.40
N THR A 261 -50.73 19.55 -15.46
CA THR A 261 -52.04 20.21 -15.52
C THR A 261 -52.90 19.74 -16.70
N VAL A 262 -53.09 18.42 -16.86
CA VAL A 262 -54.30 17.87 -17.48
C VAL A 262 -54.80 16.66 -16.68
N SER A 263 -56.09 16.69 -16.39
CA SER A 263 -56.87 15.83 -15.49
C SER A 263 -56.90 14.32 -15.80
N THR A 264 -56.99 13.58 -14.68
CA THR A 264 -57.85 12.40 -14.38
C THR A 264 -57.53 11.01 -14.95
N THR A 265 -57.59 10.06 -14.01
CA THR A 265 -57.82 8.59 -14.09
C THR A 265 -56.60 7.66 -14.07
N SER A 266 -56.40 7.07 -12.88
CA SER A 266 -56.24 5.63 -12.64
C SER A 266 -54.97 4.91 -13.09
N GLY A 267 -54.18 4.47 -12.10
CA GLY A 267 -53.50 3.17 -12.16
C GLY A 267 -51.98 3.16 -11.96
N LEU A 268 -51.56 3.18 -10.68
CA LEU A 268 -50.51 2.35 -10.07
C LEU A 268 -49.33 1.85 -10.92
N GLY A 269 -48.10 2.19 -10.50
CA GLY A 269 -46.94 1.30 -10.67
C GLY A 269 -45.61 2.01 -10.89
N GLY A 270 -45.01 2.53 -9.81
CA GLY A 270 -43.65 3.07 -9.85
C GLY A 270 -42.60 2.00 -10.20
N LEU A 271 -41.56 2.42 -10.94
CA LEU A 271 -40.42 1.57 -11.27
C LEU A 271 -39.08 2.31 -11.01
N PHE A 272 -38.97 2.96 -9.85
CA PHE A 272 -37.67 3.41 -9.33
C PHE A 272 -37.18 2.39 -8.31
N ASP A 273 -36.35 1.45 -8.76
CA ASP A 273 -35.46 0.71 -7.87
C ASP A 273 -34.10 0.55 -8.59
N LEU A 274 -33.26 1.57 -8.49
CA LEU A 274 -31.85 1.50 -8.87
C LEU A 274 -31.02 1.64 -7.59
N LYS A 275 -30.66 0.49 -7.02
CA LYS A 275 -29.60 0.37 -6.02
C LYS A 275 -28.27 0.81 -6.63
N PRO A 276 -27.36 1.45 -5.86
CA PRO A 276 -26.00 1.68 -6.32
C PRO A 276 -25.29 0.32 -6.46
N GLU A 277 -24.98 -0.02 -7.71
CA GLU A 277 -24.17 -1.18 -8.08
C GLU A 277 -22.72 -0.93 -7.60
N TYR A 278 -22.17 -1.88 -6.84
CA TYR A 278 -20.76 -1.86 -6.45
C TYR A 278 -19.88 -2.05 -7.70
N PRO A 279 -18.65 -1.49 -7.76
CA PRO A 279 -17.86 -1.50 -8.98
C PRO A 279 -17.50 -2.92 -9.39
N ASN A 280 -17.75 -3.24 -10.67
CA ASN A 280 -17.42 -4.52 -11.28
C ASN A 280 -15.90 -4.72 -11.43
N LYS A 281 -15.49 -5.98 -11.62
CA LYS A 281 -14.08 -6.42 -11.71
C LYS A 281 -13.24 -5.70 -12.77
N GLU A 282 -13.85 -5.10 -13.78
CA GLU A 282 -13.14 -4.38 -14.86
C GLU A 282 -12.55 -3.03 -14.40
N ASP A 283 -13.16 -2.38 -13.38
CA ASP A 283 -12.64 -1.12 -12.83
C ASP A 283 -11.33 -1.30 -12.05
N GLN A 284 -11.02 -2.54 -11.65
CA GLN A 284 -9.75 -2.87 -10.99
C GLN A 284 -8.57 -2.86 -11.96
N GLU A 285 -8.79 -3.08 -13.27
CA GLU A 285 -7.72 -3.14 -14.27
C GLU A 285 -7.21 -1.74 -14.66
N TYR A 286 -8.06 -0.71 -14.57
CA TYR A 286 -7.68 0.68 -14.83
C TYR A 286 -6.63 1.24 -13.84
N LEU A 287 -6.51 0.64 -12.65
CA LEU A 287 -5.47 0.97 -11.67
C LEU A 287 -4.06 0.47 -12.05
N TYR A 288 -3.94 -0.37 -13.08
CA TYR A 288 -2.71 -1.11 -13.40
C TYR A 288 -2.07 -0.79 -14.76
N GLN A 289 -2.27 0.42 -15.29
CA GLN A 289 -1.50 0.88 -16.45
C GLN A 289 -0.01 1.15 -16.07
N PRO A 290 0.98 0.52 -16.73
CA PRO A 290 2.39 0.77 -16.47
C PRO A 290 2.78 2.23 -16.81
N LYS A 291 3.57 2.86 -15.94
CA LYS A 291 4.07 4.23 -16.14
C LYS A 291 4.83 4.36 -17.47
N LYS A 292 4.39 5.24 -18.37
CA LYS A 292 5.24 5.76 -19.46
C LYS A 292 6.48 6.43 -18.84
N LYS A 293 7.68 5.92 -19.18
CA LYS A 293 8.96 6.49 -18.73
C LYS A 293 9.03 7.96 -19.13
N LYS A 294 9.23 8.88 -18.16
CA LYS A 294 9.61 10.26 -18.47
C LYS A 294 10.97 10.24 -19.17
N LYS A 295 11.08 10.83 -20.36
CA LYS A 295 12.37 11.01 -21.06
C LYS A 295 13.32 11.78 -20.12
N LYS A 296 14.51 11.23 -19.87
CA LYS A 296 15.57 11.91 -19.11
C LYS A 296 15.93 13.21 -19.83
N ARG A 297 15.88 14.35 -19.14
CA ARG A 297 16.48 15.60 -19.64
C ARG A 297 18.00 15.39 -19.67
N ARG A 298 18.60 15.47 -20.85
CA ARG A 298 20.06 15.55 -21.01
C ARG A 298 20.49 16.89 -20.41
N TYR A 299 21.27 16.86 -19.33
CA TYR A 299 22.05 18.03 -18.93
C TYR A 299 23.21 18.15 -19.93
N GLY A 300 23.22 19.24 -20.68
CA GLY A 300 24.34 19.62 -21.52
C GLY A 300 25.56 19.89 -20.65
N ARG A 301 26.68 19.28 -20.99
CA ARG A 301 28.00 19.58 -20.46
C ARG A 301 28.41 20.89 -21.16
N GLN A 302 28.42 22.02 -20.45
CA GLN A 302 29.19 23.16 -20.91
C GLN A 302 30.67 22.80 -20.71
N MET A 303 31.43 22.84 -21.80
CA MET A 303 32.88 22.84 -21.78
C MET A 303 33.38 24.18 -21.24
#